data_AF-A0A8T4TFB7-F1
#
_entry.id   AF-A0A8T4TFB7-F1
#
_cell.length_a   1.000
_cell.length_b   1.000
_cell.length_c   1.000
_cell.angle_alpha   90.00
_cell.angle_beta   90.00
_cell.angle_gamma   90.00
#
_symmetry.space_group_name_H-M   'P 1'
#
loop_
_entity.id
_entity.type
_entity.pdbx_description
1 polymer ?
#
loop_
_entity_poly.entity_id
_entity_poly.type
_entity_poly.pdbx_seq_one_letter_code
_entity_poly.pdbx_strand_id
1 'polypeptide(L)' 'MKNQKCLQIRLSSEDYERIRNKAQARGYKTLSSFMRHLALERDLLFEQKFDEIYGIIVKKLKSADKINVSQEMKLH' A
#
# COMPACT_ATOMS: atom_id res chain seq x y z
N MET A 1 27.94 -1.32 -13.36
CA MET A 1 26.64 -0.68 -13.69
C MET A 1 25.53 -1.52 -13.08
N LYS A 2 24.61 -0.95 -12.28
CA LYS A 2 23.47 -1.71 -11.73
C LYS A 2 22.54 -2.15 -12.87
N ASN A 3 22.14 -3.41 -12.89
CA ASN A 3 21.19 -3.97 -13.87
C ASN A 3 19.83 -3.29 -13.75
N GLN A 4 19.55 -2.31 -14.61
CA GLN A 4 18.21 -1.75 -14.72
C GLN A 4 17.32 -2.76 -15.42
N LYS A 5 16.38 -3.35 -14.67
CA LYS A 5 15.33 -4.20 -15.24
C LYS A 5 14.30 -3.30 -15.95
N CYS A 6 14.04 -3.60 -17.21
CA CYS A 6 13.03 -2.91 -18.01
C CYS A 6 11.73 -3.72 -18.01
N LEU A 7 10.61 -3.06 -17.81
CA LEU A 7 9.28 -3.63 -17.95
C LEU A 7 8.63 -2.99 -19.18
N GLN A 8 8.10 -3.83 -20.06
CA GLN A 8 7.30 -3.39 -21.20
C GLN A 8 5.83 -3.63 -20.87
N ILE A 9 5.01 -2.60 -21.07
CA ILE A 9 3.58 -2.63 -20.75
C ILE A 9 2.83 -2.15 -21.99
N ARG A 10 1.83 -2.93 -22.41
CA ARG A 10 0.91 -2.51 -23.47
C ARG A 10 -0.26 -1.76 -22.84
N LEU A 11 -0.58 -0.62 -23.41
CA LEU A 11 -1.67 0.25 -22.97
C LEU A 11 -2.58 0.57 -24.15
N SER A 12 -3.84 0.90 -23.86
CA SER A 12 -4.68 1.57 -24.84
C SER A 12 -4.14 2.99 -25.11
N SER A 13 -4.51 3.56 -26.26
CA SER A 13 -4.11 4.93 -26.61
C SER A 13 -4.61 5.94 -25.57
N GLU A 14 -5.86 5.78 -25.13
CA GLU A 14 -6.49 6.64 -24.12
C GLU A 14 -5.77 6.57 -22.77
N ASP A 15 -5.41 5.36 -22.33
CA ASP A 15 -4.68 5.18 -21.07
C ASP A 15 -3.29 5.79 -21.13
N TYR A 16 -2.60 5.63 -22.25
CA TYR A 16 -1.29 6.22 -22.46
C TYR A 16 -1.33 7.74 -22.35
N GLU A 17 -2.26 8.40 -23.05
CA GLU A 17 -2.40 9.86 -23.00
C GLU A 17 -2.80 10.35 -21.62
N ARG A 18 -3.70 9.63 -20.94
CA ARG A 18 -4.07 9.94 -19.55
C ARG A 18 -2.88 9.87 -18.61
N ILE A 19 -2.03 8.85 -18.74
CA ILE A 19 -0.83 8.68 -17.91
C ILE A 19 0.18 9.79 -18.23
N ARG A 20 0.39 10.09 -19.51
CA ARG A 20 1.29 11.15 -19.99
C ARG A 20 0.89 12.52 -19.46
N ASN A 21 -0.38 12.88 -19.58
CA ASN A 21 -0.90 14.16 -19.10
C ASN A 21 -0.75 14.29 -17.57
N LYS A 22 -1.02 13.21 -16.82
CA LYS A 22 -0.80 13.19 -15.36
C LYS A 22 0.68 13.34 -14.98
N ALA A 23 1.57 12.65 -15.70
CA ALA A 23 3.01 12.74 -15.46
C ALA A 23 3.51 14.18 -15.67
N GLN A 24 3.09 14.81 -16.77
CA GLN A 24 3.46 16.17 -17.12
C GLN A 24 2.88 17.20 -16.13
N ALA A 25 1.60 17.07 -15.75
CA ALA A 25 0.96 17.95 -14.78
C ALA A 25 1.62 17.91 -13.40
N ARG A 26 2.22 16.77 -13.03
CA ARG A 26 2.99 16.60 -11.79
C ARG A 26 4.49 16.91 -11.95
N GLY A 27 4.92 17.42 -13.11
CA GLY A 27 6.30 17.85 -13.36
C GLY A 27 7.33 16.73 -13.61
N TYR A 28 6.89 15.51 -13.92
CA TYR A 28 7.81 14.41 -14.19
C TYR A 28 8.42 14.51 -15.59
N LYS A 29 9.75 14.42 -15.67
CA LYS A 29 10.51 14.45 -16.95
C LYS A 29 10.33 13.19 -17.79
N THR A 30 10.03 12.05 -17.17
CA THR A 30 9.83 10.77 -17.86
C THR A 30 8.67 9.99 -17.26
N LEU A 31 7.95 9.27 -18.12
CA LEU A 31 6.89 8.34 -17.70
C LEU A 31 7.44 7.28 -16.73
N SER A 32 8.63 6.75 -16.97
CA SER A 32 9.25 5.76 -16.08
C SER A 32 9.49 6.31 -14.67
N SER A 33 9.89 7.59 -14.55
CA SER A 33 10.03 8.23 -13.23
C SER A 33 8.68 8.37 -12.53
N PHE A 34 7.65 8.78 -13.26
CA PHE A 34 6.30 8.90 -12.73
C PHE A 34 5.76 7.55 -12.26
N MET A 35 5.91 6.49 -13.07
CA MET A 35 5.45 5.15 -12.74
C MET A 35 6.18 4.57 -11.52
N ARG A 36 7.50 4.80 -11.40
CA ARG A 36 8.26 4.41 -10.21
C ARG A 36 7.77 5.12 -8.95
N HIS A 37 7.52 6.42 -9.04
CA HIS A 37 6.99 7.19 -7.92
C HIS A 37 5.62 6.66 -7.48
N LEU A 38 4.70 6.43 -8.42
CA LEU A 38 3.39 5.87 -8.11
C LEU A 38 3.47 4.48 -7.48
N ALA A 39 4.39 3.63 -7.93
CA ALA A 39 4.59 2.31 -7.35
C ALA A 39 5.01 2.42 -5.88
N LEU A 40 6.02 3.24 -5.59
CA LEU A 40 6.51 3.45 -4.23
C LEU A 40 5.47 4.12 -3.32
N GLU A 41 4.74 5.11 -3.83
CA GLU A 41 3.68 5.80 -3.08
C GLU A 41 2.56 4.83 -2.68
N ARG A 42 2.14 3.96 -3.61
CA ARG A 42 1.12 2.94 -3.34
C ARG A 42 1.60 1.88 -2.37
N ASP A 43 2.86 1.46 -2.49
CA ASP A 43 3.47 0.48 -1.60
C ASP A 43 3.48 1.00 -0.16
N LEU A 44 3.94 2.23 0.03
CA LEU A 44 3.93 2.88 1.35
C LEU A 44 2.51 3.01 1.93
N LEU A 45 1.55 3.46 1.12
CA LEU A 45 0.16 3.57 1.56
C LEU A 45 -0.43 2.21 1.94
N PHE A 46 -0.09 1.17 1.18
CA PHE A 46 -0.49 -0.20 1.49
C PHE A 46 0.09 -0.67 2.81
N GLU A 47 1.40 -0.51 3.03
CA GLU A 47 2.07 -0.88 4.28
C GLU A 47 1.43 -0.19 5.49
N GLN A 48 1.22 1.13 5.41
CA GLN A 48 0.59 1.90 6.49
C GLN A 48 -0.83 1.39 6.82
N LYS A 49 -1.62 1.10 5.78
CA LYS A 49 -2.99 0.60 5.97
C LYS A 49 -3.01 -0.82 6.50
N PHE A 50 -2.08 -1.65 6.05
CA PHE A 50 -1.91 -3.00 6.53
C PHE A 50 -1.56 -3.00 8.03
N ASP A 51 -0.60 -2.19 8.45
CA ASP A 51 -0.20 -2.04 9.85
C ASP A 51 -1.35 -1.53 10.74
N GLU A 52 -2.12 -0.57 10.25
CA GLU A 52 -3.32 -0.06 10.95
C GLU A 52 -4.34 -1.19 11.20
N ILE A 53 -4.67 -1.95 10.15
CA ILE A 53 -5.60 -3.07 10.23
C ILE A 53 -5.07 -4.15 11.18
N TYR A 54 -3.80 -4.52 11.03
CA TYR A 54 -3.15 -5.52 11.87
C TYR A 54 -3.18 -5.11 13.34
N GLY A 55 -2.85 -3.85 13.64
CA GLY A 55 -2.90 -3.30 15.00
C GLY A 55 -4.30 -3.36 15.61
N ILE A 56 -5.34 -3.08 14.83
CA ILE A 56 -6.74 -3.20 15.27
C ILE A 56 -7.08 -4.66 15.60
N ILE A 57 -6.71 -5.60 14.72
CA ILE A 57 -6.98 -7.04 14.91
C ILE A 57 -6.28 -7.55 16.18
N VAL A 58 -4.99 -7.27 16.34
CA VAL A 58 -4.22 -7.71 17.52
C VAL A 58 -4.77 -7.11 18.81
N LYS A 59 -5.14 -5.81 18.80
CA LYS A 59 -5.78 -5.18 19.98
C LYS A 59 -7.12 -5.84 20.32
N LYS A 60 -7.94 -6.17 19.33
CA LYS A 60 -9.22 -6.87 19.55
C LYS A 60 -9.01 -8.27 20.12
N LEU A 61 -8.07 -9.05 19.58
CA LEU A 61 -7.74 -10.39 20.08
C LEU A 61 -7.24 -10.34 21.54
N LYS A 62 -6.27 -9.46 21.84
CA LYS A 62 -5.77 -9.29 23.22
C LYS A 62 -6.85 -8.83 24.21
N SER A 63 -7.82 -8.05 23.74
CA SER A 63 -8.95 -7.61 24.58
C SER A 63 -9.95 -8.74 24.81
N ALA A 64 -10.20 -9.58 23.80
CA ALA A 64 -11.04 -10.77 23.92
C ALA A 64 -10.44 -11.79 24.91
N ASP A 65 -9.12 -12.02 24.85
CA ASP A 65 -8.43 -12.93 25.77
C ASP A 65 -8.52 -12.45 27.23
N LYS A 66 -8.43 -11.14 27.49
CA LYS A 66 -8.58 -10.57 28.84
C LYS A 66 -10.01 -10.70 29.39
N ILE A 67 -11.02 -10.65 28.54
CA ILE A 67 -12.43 -10.81 28.95
C ILE A 67 -12.67 -12.26 29.39
N ASN A 68 -12.17 -13.23 28.63
CA ASN A 68 -12.32 -14.66 28.97
C ASN A 68 -11.63 -15.02 30.30
N VAL A 69 -10.40 -14.57 30.52
CA VAL A 69 -9.69 -14.80 31.79
C VAL A 69 -10.41 -14.15 32.98
N SER A 70 -10.99 -12.95 32.78
CA SER A 70 -11.74 -12.26 33.84
C SER A 70 -13.08 -12.93 34.16
N GLN A 71 -13.66 -13.69 33.23
CA GLN A 71 -14.88 -14.46 33.46
C GLN A 71 -14.57 -15.76 34.21
N GLU A 72 -13.49 -16.46 33.87
CA GLU A 72 -13.06 -17.68 34.58
C GLU A 72 -12.67 -17.39 36.04
N MET A 73 -12.01 -16.26 36.32
CA MET A 73 -11.66 -15.87 37.70
C MET A 73 -12.85 -15.44 38.57
N LYS A 74 -14.04 -15.19 38.00
CA LYS A 74 -15.27 -14.85 38.76
C LYS A 74 -16.15 -16.07 39.05
N LEU A 75 -15.81 -17.22 38.47
CA LEU A 75 -16.53 -18.48 38.63
C LEU A 75 -15.92 -19.40 39.70
N HIS A 76 -14.85 -18.96 40.36
CA HIS A 76 -14.23 -19.57 41.53
C HIS A 76 -14.34 -18.64 42.75
#